data_AF-A0A419EHT5-F1
#
_entry.id   AF-A0A419EHT5-F1
#
_cell.length_a   1.000
_cell.length_b   1.000
_cell.length_c   1.000
_cell.angle_alpha   90.00
_cell.angle_beta   90.00
_cell.angle_gamma   90.00
#
_symmetry.space_group_name_H-M   'P 1'
#
loop_
_entity.id
_entity.type
_entity.pdbx_description
1 polymer ?
#
loop_
_entity_poly.entity_id
_entity_poly.type
_entity_poly.pdbx_seq_one_letter_code
_entity_poly.pdbx_strand_id
1 'polypeptide(L)'
;MLEKTNLLGAITAIAFFASAILVFALRLLGKSQYEHWIGYFEFLLAIPLIYLLIQAPQLRRPALYYIQIGCMLAWLILEALLDYILKIDFRNVRWMVISYVVLFFAGTGGLLGVASNAGRGWSISAIILFLIMAVLTFVQRAITGM
;
A
#
# COMPACT_ATOMS: atom_id res chain seq x y z
N MET A 1 10.86 13.44 -18.50
CA MET A 1 10.91 12.04 -18.01
C MET A 1 10.78 12.02 -16.49
N LEU A 2 11.75 12.57 -15.75
CA LEU A 2 11.77 12.59 -14.27
C LEU A 2 10.46 13.07 -13.62
N GLU A 3 9.93 14.22 -14.07
CA GLU A 3 8.70 14.80 -13.52
C GLU A 3 7.47 13.90 -13.75
N LYS A 4 7.34 13.33 -14.95
CA LYS A 4 6.26 12.36 -15.27
C LYS A 4 6.36 11.12 -14.40
N THR A 5 7.57 10.62 -14.14
CA THR A 5 7.79 9.46 -13.27
C THR A 5 7.50 9.76 -11.80
N ASN A 6 7.86 10.96 -11.33
CA ASN A 6 7.49 11.42 -9.98
C ASN A 6 5.98 11.50 -9.81
N LEU A 7 5.31 12.12 -10.78
CA LEU A 7 3.86 12.28 -10.76
C LEU A 7 3.15 10.92 -10.83
N LEU A 8 3.65 9.98 -11.64
CA LEU A 8 3.18 8.60 -11.65
C LEU A 8 3.30 7.96 -10.26
N GLY A 9 4.46 8.08 -9.61
CA GLY A 9 4.66 7.57 -8.25
C GLY A 9 3.71 8.17 -7.21
N ALA A 10 3.47 9.49 -7.28
CA ALA A 10 2.52 10.14 -6.38
C ALA A 10 1.07 9.70 -6.64
N ILE A 11 0.66 9.59 -7.91
CA ILE A 11 -0.68 9.09 -8.26
C ILE A 11 -0.84 7.64 -7.80
N THR A 12 0.15 6.78 -8.01
CA THR A 12 0.11 5.39 -7.53
C THR A 12 -0.01 5.33 -6.02
N ALA A 13 0.74 6.16 -5.28
CA ALA A 13 0.65 6.21 -3.83
C ALA A 13 -0.73 6.67 -3.33
N ILE A 14 -1.27 7.74 -3.91
CA ILE A 14 -2.60 8.24 -3.54
C ILE A 14 -3.70 7.25 -3.90
N ALA A 15 -3.62 6.63 -5.09
CA ALA A 15 -4.56 5.59 -5.50
C ALA A 15 -4.52 4.39 -4.53
N PHE A 16 -3.33 4.00 -4.09
CA PHE A 16 -3.15 2.96 -3.07
C PHE A 16 -3.79 3.37 -1.74
N PHE A 17 -3.50 4.55 -1.21
CA PHE A 17 -4.09 4.98 0.06
C PHE A 17 -5.61 5.12 -0.02
N ALA A 18 -6.14 5.67 -1.11
CA ALA A 18 -7.57 5.82 -1.30
C ALA A 18 -8.29 4.46 -1.39
N SER A 19 -7.70 3.49 -2.11
CA SER A 19 -8.24 2.12 -2.18
C SER A 19 -8.18 1.43 -0.82
N ALA A 20 -7.06 1.48 -0.11
CA ALA A 20 -6.93 0.90 1.23
C ALA A 20 -7.94 1.49 2.24
N ILE A 21 -8.11 2.81 2.24
CA ILE A 21 -9.14 3.50 3.05
C ILE A 21 -10.54 2.97 2.71
N LEU A 22 -10.83 2.81 1.42
CA LEU A 22 -12.13 2.31 0.97
C LEU A 22 -12.36 0.86 1.42
N VAL A 23 -11.35 -0.01 1.34
CA VAL A 23 -11.41 -1.39 1.85
C VAL A 23 -11.73 -1.38 3.34
N PHE A 24 -10.98 -0.62 4.14
CA PHE A 24 -11.18 -0.57 5.59
C PHE A 24 -12.55 0.01 5.94
N ALA A 25 -13.00 1.05 5.24
CA ALA A 25 -14.34 1.61 5.44
C ALA A 25 -15.46 0.62 5.10
N LEU A 26 -15.35 -0.11 3.98
CA LEU A 26 -16.33 -1.11 3.58
C LEU A 26 -16.38 -2.30 4.54
N ARG A 27 -15.23 -2.70 5.07
CA ARG A 27 -15.13 -3.75 6.09
C ARG A 27 -15.81 -3.33 7.39
N LEU A 28 -15.61 -2.08 7.83
CA LEU A 28 -16.33 -1.51 8.99
C LEU A 28 -17.85 -1.44 8.77
N LEU A 29 -18.30 -1.25 7.53
CA LEU A 29 -19.72 -1.23 7.17
C LEU A 29 -20.31 -2.64 6.97
N GLY A 30 -19.54 -3.71 7.17
CA GLY A 30 -19.98 -5.09 7.01
C GLY A 30 -20.26 -5.51 5.56
N LYS A 31 -19.83 -4.71 4.57
CA LYS A 31 -20.04 -4.96 3.14
C LYS A 31 -18.83 -5.66 2.50
N SER A 32 -18.44 -6.79 3.07
CA SER A 32 -17.23 -7.55 2.68
C SER A 32 -17.23 -8.04 1.22
N GLN A 33 -18.40 -8.10 0.56
CA GLN A 33 -18.51 -8.49 -0.86
C GLN A 33 -17.70 -7.61 -1.83
N TYR A 34 -17.45 -6.33 -1.49
CA TYR A 34 -16.69 -5.42 -2.35
C TYR A 34 -15.18 -5.42 -2.07
N GLU A 35 -14.72 -6.10 -1.00
CA GLU A 35 -13.31 -6.16 -0.64
C GLU A 35 -12.47 -6.84 -1.72
N HIS A 36 -12.97 -7.93 -2.30
CA HIS A 36 -12.24 -8.70 -3.31
C HIS A 36 -11.95 -7.89 -4.57
N TRP A 37 -12.92 -7.08 -5.02
CA TRP A 37 -12.77 -6.23 -6.21
C TRP A 37 -11.74 -5.13 -5.99
N ILE A 38 -11.70 -4.54 -4.80
CA ILE A 38 -10.72 -3.49 -4.48
C ILE A 38 -9.33 -4.10 -4.24
N GLY A 39 -9.25 -5.30 -3.66
CA GLY A 39 -7.99 -6.05 -3.57
C GLY A 39 -7.36 -6.30 -4.96
N TYR A 40 -8.15 -6.72 -5.95
CA TYR A 40 -7.67 -6.81 -7.33
C TYR A 40 -7.15 -5.48 -7.90
N PHE A 41 -7.77 -4.37 -7.53
CA PHE A 41 -7.29 -3.05 -7.92
C PHE A 41 -5.94 -2.70 -7.27
N GLU A 42 -5.74 -3.03 -6.00
CA GLU A 42 -4.44 -2.85 -5.33
C GLU A 42 -3.34 -3.69 -5.98
N PHE A 43 -3.64 -4.93 -6.41
CA PHE A 43 -2.70 -5.72 -7.21
C PHE A 43 -2.37 -5.09 -8.56
N LEU A 44 -3.33 -4.41 -9.20
CA LEU A 44 -3.08 -3.69 -10.45
C LEU A 44 -2.05 -2.58 -10.25
N LEU A 45 -2.00 -1.96 -9.06
CA LEU A 45 -1.00 -0.95 -8.70
C LEU A 45 0.42 -1.53 -8.58
N ALA A 46 0.59 -2.86 -8.55
CA ALA A 46 1.92 -3.46 -8.71
C ALA A 46 2.56 -3.11 -10.06
N ILE A 47 1.76 -2.96 -11.13
CA ILE A 47 2.25 -2.65 -12.48
C ILE A 47 3.01 -1.32 -12.51
N PRO A 48 2.42 -0.17 -12.10
CA PRO A 48 3.16 1.08 -12.05
C PRO A 48 4.33 1.02 -11.06
N LEU A 49 4.23 0.30 -9.93
CA LEU A 49 5.36 0.16 -8.99
C LEU A 49 6.56 -0.57 -9.60
N ILE A 50 6.33 -1.67 -10.33
CA ILE A 50 7.38 -2.39 -11.06
C ILE A 50 8.00 -1.48 -12.13
N TYR A 51 7.17 -0.75 -12.87
CA TYR A 51 7.66 0.22 -13.85
C TYR A 51 8.56 1.29 -13.20
N LEU A 52 8.14 1.85 -12.05
CA LEU A 52 8.93 2.82 -11.29
C LEU A 52 10.27 2.25 -10.82
N LEU A 53 10.31 0.97 -10.44
CA LEU A 53 11.52 0.27 -10.02
C LEU A 53 12.49 0.05 -11.19
N ILE A 54 11.98 -0.33 -12.37
CA ILE A 54 12.78 -0.51 -13.59
C ILE A 54 13.38 0.82 -14.07
N GLN A 55 12.63 1.92 -13.91
CA GLN A 55 13.08 3.26 -14.29
C GLN A 55 14.01 3.91 -13.26
N ALA A 56 14.06 3.41 -12.03
CA ALA A 56 14.83 4.00 -10.93
C ALA A 56 16.34 4.14 -11.20
N PRO A 57 17.04 3.20 -11.88
CA PRO A 57 18.46 3.34 -12.20
C PRO A 57 18.73 4.48 -13.19
N GLN A 58 17.85 4.64 -14.19
CA GLN A 58 17.94 5.71 -15.19
C GLN A 58 17.75 7.09 -14.55
N LEU A 59 16.94 7.16 -13.49
CA LEU A 59 16.66 8.38 -12.73
C LEU A 59 17.64 8.60 -11.56
N ARG A 60 18.69 7.78 -11.43
CA ARG A 60 19.71 7.83 -10.36
C ARG A 60 19.08 7.94 -8.96
N ARG A 61 18.02 7.17 -8.71
CA ARG A 61 17.33 7.18 -7.42
C ARG A 61 18.21 6.62 -6.30
N PRO A 62 18.10 7.15 -5.06
CA PRO A 62 18.82 6.62 -3.92
C PRO A 62 18.33 5.20 -3.57
N ALA A 63 19.18 4.42 -2.90
CA ALA A 63 18.87 3.06 -2.48
C ALA A 63 17.55 2.96 -1.68
N LEU A 64 17.24 3.97 -0.87
CA LEU A 64 15.98 4.06 -0.12
C LEU A 64 14.74 3.95 -1.03
N TYR A 65 14.76 4.50 -2.24
CA TYR A 65 13.62 4.43 -3.16
C TYR A 65 13.32 2.98 -3.58
N TYR A 66 14.37 2.17 -3.79
CA TYR A 66 14.22 0.76 -4.13
C TYR A 66 13.67 -0.04 -2.96
N ILE A 67 14.14 0.25 -1.74
CA ILE A 67 13.65 -0.39 -0.52
C ILE A 67 12.16 -0.06 -0.32
N GLN A 68 11.78 1.20 -0.50
CA GLN A 68 10.39 1.66 -0.35
C GLN A 68 9.44 0.93 -1.29
N ILE A 69 9.77 0.88 -2.59
CA ILE A 69 8.94 0.15 -3.57
C ILE A 69 9.02 -1.36 -3.33
N GLY A 70 10.19 -1.88 -2.99
CA GLY A 70 10.41 -3.30 -2.70
C GLY A 70 9.57 -3.80 -1.53
N CYS A 71 9.48 -3.03 -0.43
CA CYS A 71 8.61 -3.36 0.69
C CYS A 71 7.13 -3.43 0.28
N MET A 72 6.67 -2.48 -0.53
CA MET A 72 5.28 -2.49 -1.01
C MET A 72 4.99 -3.67 -1.94
N LEU A 73 5.90 -3.97 -2.88
CA LEU A 73 5.76 -5.13 -3.76
C LEU A 73 5.82 -6.45 -2.98
N ALA A 74 6.71 -6.56 -1.98
CA ALA A 74 6.79 -7.72 -1.11
C ALA A 74 5.50 -7.91 -0.31
N TRP A 75 4.90 -6.82 0.19
CA TRP A 75 3.60 -6.87 0.85
C TRP A 75 2.51 -7.38 -0.09
N LEU A 76 2.42 -6.84 -1.32
CA LEU A 76 1.47 -7.33 -2.33
C LEU A 76 1.69 -8.82 -2.63
N ILE A 77 2.93 -9.26 -2.84
CA ILE A 77 3.19 -10.70 -3.07
C ILE A 77 2.72 -11.55 -1.88
N LEU A 78 2.97 -11.09 -0.65
CA LEU A 78 2.53 -11.79 0.55
C LEU A 78 0.99 -11.82 0.65
N GLU A 79 0.31 -10.71 0.36
CA GLU A 79 -1.15 -10.63 0.28
C GLU A 79 -1.71 -11.66 -0.71
N ALA A 80 -1.18 -11.69 -1.93
CA ALA A 80 -1.60 -12.64 -2.97
C ALA A 80 -1.37 -14.08 -2.53
N LEU A 81 -0.22 -14.36 -1.92
CA LEU A 81 0.12 -15.71 -1.50
C LEU A 81 -0.77 -16.19 -0.36
N LEU A 82 -0.99 -15.37 0.66
CA LEU A 82 -1.75 -15.74 1.85
C LEU A 82 -3.25 -15.78 1.59
N ASP A 83 -3.83 -14.74 0.99
CA ASP A 83 -5.29 -14.62 0.85
C ASP A 83 -5.84 -15.23 -0.45
N TYR A 84 -5.10 -15.19 -1.57
CA TYR A 84 -5.63 -15.65 -2.87
C TYR A 84 -5.16 -17.05 -3.28
N ILE A 85 -3.87 -17.36 -3.09
CA ILE A 85 -3.27 -18.63 -3.54
C ILE A 85 -3.45 -19.71 -2.47
N LEU A 86 -2.92 -19.48 -1.26
CA LEU A 86 -2.91 -20.48 -0.19
C LEU A 86 -4.17 -20.42 0.68
N LYS A 87 -4.89 -19.30 0.69
CA LYS A 87 -6.10 -19.07 1.49
C LYS A 87 -5.90 -19.44 2.97
N ILE A 88 -4.72 -19.10 3.50
CA ILE A 88 -4.36 -19.39 4.89
C ILE A 88 -5.09 -18.40 5.78
N ASP A 89 -5.78 -18.88 6.79
CA ASP A 89 -6.39 -18.02 7.82
C ASP A 89 -5.33 -17.50 8.80
N PHE A 90 -4.38 -16.71 8.30
CA PHE A 90 -3.26 -16.16 9.06
C PHE A 90 -3.71 -15.14 10.10
N ARG A 91 -4.95 -14.65 9.98
CA ARG A 91 -5.56 -13.65 10.87
C ARG A 91 -5.79 -14.17 12.29
N ASN A 92 -5.86 -15.49 12.46
CA ASN A 92 -5.92 -16.14 13.77
C ASN A 92 -4.53 -16.38 14.40
N VAL A 93 -3.44 -16.17 13.66
CA VAL A 93 -2.07 -16.45 14.10
C VAL A 93 -1.34 -15.15 14.43
N ARG A 94 -1.22 -14.83 15.73
CA ARG A 94 -0.72 -13.54 16.23
C ARG A 94 0.61 -13.09 15.61
N TRP A 95 1.60 -13.97 15.48
CA TRP A 95 2.91 -13.60 14.92
C TRP A 95 2.85 -13.30 13.42
N MET A 96 1.97 -14.00 12.67
CA MET A 96 1.76 -13.74 11.25
C MET A 96 1.08 -12.39 11.05
N VAL A 97 0.06 -12.07 11.85
CA VAL A 97 -0.61 -10.76 11.81
C VAL A 97 0.36 -9.62 12.11
N ILE A 98 1.22 -9.77 13.12
CA ILE A 98 2.21 -8.74 13.45
C ILE A 98 3.17 -8.52 12.27
N SER A 99 3.77 -9.58 11.73
CA SER A 99 4.69 -9.49 10.59
C SER A 99 4.03 -8.87 9.37
N TYR A 100 2.79 -9.28 9.09
CA TYR A 100 1.98 -8.77 8.00
C TYR A 100 1.71 -7.27 8.14
N VAL A 101 1.25 -6.82 9.31
CA VAL A 101 0.97 -5.39 9.58
C VAL A 101 2.25 -4.56 9.54
N VAL A 102 3.36 -5.07 10.07
CA VAL A 102 4.66 -4.38 10.01
C VAL A 102 5.09 -4.18 8.55
N LEU A 103 4.97 -5.22 7.72
CA LEU A 103 5.32 -5.13 6.30
C LEU A 103 4.39 -4.18 5.54
N PHE A 104 3.09 -4.19 5.85
CA PHE A 104 2.12 -3.24 5.31
C PHE A 104 2.50 -1.78 5.62
N PHE A 105 2.81 -1.47 6.88
CA PHE A 105 3.24 -0.12 7.27
C PHE A 105 4.60 0.26 6.69
N ALA A 106 5.53 -0.69 6.52
CA ALA A 106 6.79 -0.45 5.84
C ALA A 106 6.57 -0.10 4.36
N GLY A 107 5.70 -0.82 3.66
CA GLY A 107 5.36 -0.57 2.25
C GLY A 107 4.61 0.76 2.05
N THR A 108 3.55 0.98 2.83
CA THR A 108 2.74 2.21 2.77
C THR A 108 3.52 3.45 3.21
N GLY A 109 4.33 3.36 4.26
CA GLY A 109 5.26 4.42 4.66
C GLY A 109 6.30 4.70 3.57
N GLY A 110 6.74 3.66 2.85
CA GLY A 110 7.62 3.83 1.69
C GLY A 110 6.99 4.59 0.54
N LEU A 111 5.71 4.35 0.24
CA LEU A 111 4.96 5.11 -0.78
C LEU A 111 4.87 6.60 -0.48
N LEU A 112 4.86 6.99 0.79
CA LEU A 112 4.88 8.40 1.21
C LEU A 112 6.20 9.08 0.78
N GLY A 113 7.33 8.37 0.89
CA GLY A 113 8.61 8.81 0.37
C GLY A 113 8.62 8.92 -1.16
N VAL A 114 7.99 7.96 -1.86
CA VAL A 114 7.83 7.99 -3.32
C VAL A 114 7.02 9.21 -3.75
N ALA A 115 5.86 9.45 -3.14
CA ALA A 115 4.97 10.57 -3.45
C ALA A 115 5.61 11.95 -3.18
N SER A 116 6.46 12.03 -2.17
CA SER A 116 7.15 13.28 -1.81
C SER A 116 8.12 13.76 -2.89
N ASN A 117 8.57 12.88 -3.79
CA ASN A 117 9.38 13.27 -4.94
C ASN A 117 8.62 14.09 -6.00
N ALA A 118 7.27 14.08 -5.98
CA ALA A 118 6.43 14.86 -6.90
C ALA A 118 6.17 16.30 -6.43
N GLY A 119 6.62 16.67 -5.23
CA GLY A 119 6.50 18.02 -4.69
C GLY A 119 5.63 18.11 -3.45
N ARG A 120 5.56 19.32 -2.87
CA ARG A 120 4.92 19.57 -1.57
C ARG A 120 3.43 19.23 -1.54
N GLY A 121 2.68 19.60 -2.58
CA GLY A 121 1.24 19.33 -2.65
C GLY A 121 0.94 17.82 -2.59
N TRP A 122 1.65 17.03 -3.39
CA TRP A 122 1.53 15.57 -3.39
C TRP A 122 1.96 14.94 -2.07
N SER A 123 3.05 15.44 -1.47
CA SER A 123 3.53 14.98 -0.17
C SER A 123 2.48 15.20 0.94
N ILE A 124 1.90 16.41 1.03
CA ILE A 124 0.87 16.74 2.04
C ILE A 124 -0.36 15.85 1.84
N SER A 125 -0.85 15.71 0.61
CA SER A 125 -2.00 14.84 0.32
C SER A 125 -1.72 13.39 0.70
N ALA A 126 -0.52 12.87 0.37
CA ALA A 126 -0.11 11.52 0.73
C ALA A 126 0.00 11.32 2.25
N ILE A 127 0.53 12.31 2.99
CA ILE A 127 0.61 12.27 4.46
C ILE A 127 -0.79 12.21 5.08
N ILE A 128 -1.71 13.07 4.63
CA ILE A 128 -3.08 13.10 5.16
C ILE A 128 -3.76 11.75 4.92
N LEU A 129 -3.70 11.23 3.70
CA LEU A 129 -4.31 9.94 3.37
C LEU A 129 -3.66 8.78 4.13
N PHE A 130 -2.33 8.78 4.28
CA PHE A 130 -1.62 7.78 5.08
C PHE A 130 -2.07 7.79 6.54
N LEU A 131 -2.25 8.97 7.16
CA LEU A 131 -2.71 9.07 8.54
C LEU A 131 -4.16 8.60 8.69
N ILE A 132 -5.05 8.95 7.76
CA ILE A 132 -6.43 8.46 7.75
C ILE A 132 -6.45 6.93 7.64
N MET A 133 -5.69 6.39 6.68
CA MET A 133 -5.54 4.95 6.46
C MET A 133 -5.02 4.26 7.73
N ALA A 134 -3.96 4.79 8.35
CA ALA A 134 -3.38 4.24 9.56
C ALA A 134 -4.39 4.19 10.72
N VAL A 135 -5.11 5.29 10.96
CA VAL A 135 -6.15 5.34 12.00
C VAL A 135 -7.24 4.32 11.72
N LEU A 136 -7.71 4.20 10.47
CA LEU A 136 -8.73 3.22 10.09
C LEU A 136 -8.26 1.78 10.31
N THR A 137 -6.99 1.46 10.02
CA THR A 137 -6.43 0.13 10.28
C THR A 137 -6.54 -0.25 11.76
N PHE A 138 -6.20 0.68 12.67
CA PHE A 138 -6.28 0.42 14.12
C PHE A 138 -7.74 0.39 14.62
N VAL A 139 -8.59 1.28 14.11
CA VAL A 139 -10.03 1.30 14.45
C VAL A 139 -10.70 0.00 14.00
N GLN A 140 -10.41 -0.47 12.79
CA GLN A 140 -10.89 -1.75 12.30
C GLN A 140 -10.49 -2.86 13.26
N ARG A 141 -9.22 -2.97 13.62
CA ARG A 141 -8.75 -3.99 14.55
C ARG A 141 -9.43 -3.92 15.92
N ALA A 142 -9.69 -2.72 16.43
CA ALA A 142 -10.38 -2.53 17.70
C ALA A 142 -11.86 -2.98 17.66
N ILE A 143 -12.54 -2.79 16.52
CA ILE A 143 -13.96 -3.11 16.36
C ILE A 143 -14.16 -4.58 15.94
N THR A 144 -13.39 -5.06 14.96
CA THR A 144 -13.58 -6.39 14.36
C THR A 144 -12.78 -7.48 15.07
N GLY A 145 -11.84 -7.12 15.95
CA GLY A 145 -10.94 -8.08 16.62
C GLY A 145 -9.94 -8.77 15.69
N MET A 146 -9.95 -8.39 14.40
CA MET A 146 -9.07 -8.83 13.32
C MET A 146 -8.05 -7.75 12.99
#